data_AF-A0A6A4Z4D2-F1
#
_entry.id   AF-A0A6A4Z4D2-F1
#
_cell.length_a   1.000
_cell.length_b   1.000
_cell.length_c   1.000
_cell.angle_alpha   90.00
_cell.angle_beta   90.00
_cell.angle_gamma   90.00
#
_symmetry.space_group_name_H-M   'P 1'
#
loop_
_entity.id
_entity.type
_entity.pdbx_description
1 polymer ?
#
loop_
_entity_poly.entity_id
_entity_poly.type
_entity_poly.pdbx_seq_one_letter_code
_entity_poly.pdbx_strand_id
1 'polypeptide(L)'
;SNVIGSILFVYGGVYFLPSYYAENPSLGCYLFIAGCTVFSFAIFVDVPRMIRANQPIFGLWTAVAVFNMAGNILFIVGSYYFLPKFLFVEDVDAAADNLVYSTNIFVVGSITFIIAPLAQLAVLVHEYVVSAAAGKVVEL
;
A
#
# COMPACT_ATOMS: atom_id res chain seq x y z
N SER A 1 11.27 -7.35 6.81
CA SER A 1 10.88 -6.88 5.47
C SER A 1 9.78 -5.82 5.53
N ASN A 2 8.63 -6.08 6.17
CA ASN A 2 7.52 -5.10 6.22
C ASN A 2 7.87 -3.80 6.95
N VAL A 3 8.67 -3.84 8.03
CA VAL A 3 9.09 -2.61 8.75
C VAL A 3 9.81 -1.62 7.84
N ILE A 4 10.73 -2.10 7.00
CA ILE A 4 11.46 -1.23 6.05
C ILE A 4 10.49 -0.66 5.01
N GLY A 5 9.60 -1.50 4.46
CA GLY A 5 8.56 -1.06 3.54
C GLY A 5 7.66 0.02 4.15
N SER A 6 7.23 -0.17 5.40
CA SER A 6 6.40 0.80 6.13
C SER A 6 7.11 2.12 6.38
N ILE A 7 8.38 2.11 6.77
CA ILE A 7 9.16 3.34 6.97
C ILE A 7 9.27 4.11 5.66
N LEU A 8 9.65 3.44 4.57
CA LEU A 8 9.78 4.05 3.24
C LEU A 8 8.44 4.59 2.72
N PHE A 9 7.36 3.82 2.90
CA PHE A 9 6.01 4.19 2.50
C PHE A 9 5.52 5.42 3.25
N VAL A 10 5.62 5.43 4.59
CA VAL A 10 5.16 6.56 5.40
C VAL A 10 6.01 7.80 5.13
N TYR A 11 7.34 7.66 5.10
CA TYR A 11 8.24 8.78 4.87
C TYR A 11 8.08 9.36 3.45
N GLY A 12 7.98 8.52 2.42
CA GLY A 12 7.63 8.95 1.07
C GLY A 12 6.25 9.63 1.00
N GLY A 13 5.28 9.14 1.77
CA GLY A 13 3.93 9.70 1.87
C GLY A 13 3.90 11.13 2.40
N VAL A 14 4.74 11.44 3.39
CA VAL A 14 4.89 12.80 3.96
C VAL A 14 5.34 13.81 2.90
N TYR A 15 6.19 13.40 1.96
CA TYR A 15 6.65 14.29 0.88
C TYR A 15 5.55 14.66 -0.12
N PHE A 16 4.39 14.01 -0.12
CA PHE A 16 3.24 14.45 -0.93
C PHE A 16 2.48 15.62 -0.28
N LEU A 17 2.83 16.03 0.95
CA LEU A 17 2.30 17.26 1.54
C LEU A 17 2.86 18.49 0.83
N PRO A 18 2.06 19.55 0.59
CA PRO A 18 2.48 20.70 -0.21
C PRO A 18 3.81 21.33 0.23
N SER A 19 4.07 21.44 1.54
CA SER A 19 5.30 22.02 2.08
C SER A 19 6.54 21.18 1.78
N TYR A 20 6.45 19.85 1.96
CA TYR A 20 7.58 18.94 1.75
C TYR A 20 7.77 18.61 0.26
N TYR A 21 6.68 18.59 -0.51
CA TYR A 21 6.72 18.34 -1.94
C TYR A 21 7.49 19.45 -2.68
N ALA A 22 7.38 20.70 -2.21
CA ALA A 22 8.12 21.82 -2.79
C ALA A 22 9.64 21.73 -2.57
N GLU A 23 10.09 21.06 -1.51
CA GLU A 23 11.53 20.93 -1.19
C GLU A 23 12.21 19.84 -2.01
N ASN A 24 11.63 18.64 -2.07
CA ASN A 24 12.23 17.53 -2.79
C ASN A 24 11.19 16.50 -3.29
N PRO A 25 10.47 16.82 -4.37
CA PRO A 25 9.36 16.00 -4.86
C PRO A 25 9.82 14.63 -5.38
N SER A 26 11.01 14.58 -6.00
CA SER A 26 11.60 13.34 -6.51
C SER A 26 11.88 12.34 -5.40
N LEU A 27 12.46 12.80 -4.28
CA LEU A 27 12.80 11.95 -3.15
C LEU A 27 11.55 11.27 -2.58
N GLY A 28 10.47 12.04 -2.37
CA GLY A 28 9.19 11.51 -1.93
C GLY A 28 8.65 10.40 -2.81
N CYS A 29 8.58 10.66 -4.12
CA CYS A 29 8.10 9.69 -5.10
C CYS A 29 8.94 8.41 -5.10
N TYR A 30 10.27 8.51 -5.10
CA TYR A 30 11.14 7.33 -5.10
C TYR A 30 11.06 6.52 -3.81
N LEU A 31 10.98 7.18 -2.64
CA LEU A 31 10.83 6.48 -1.37
C LEU A 31 9.47 5.77 -1.28
N PHE A 32 8.41 6.39 -1.77
CA PHE A 32 7.08 5.77 -1.81
C PHE A 32 7.04 4.56 -2.75
N ILE A 33 7.62 4.69 -3.96
CA ILE A 33 7.77 3.59 -4.92
C ILE A 33 8.58 2.45 -4.30
N ALA A 34 9.69 2.75 -3.63
CA ALA A 34 10.53 1.75 -2.96
C ALA A 34 9.75 1.03 -1.85
N GLY A 35 8.99 1.76 -1.03
CA GLY A 35 8.12 1.18 0.01
C GLY A 35 7.08 0.22 -0.56
N CYS A 36 6.35 0.65 -1.60
CA CYS A 36 5.36 -0.18 -2.29
C CYS A 36 6.00 -1.42 -2.93
N THR A 37 7.20 -1.28 -3.49
CA THR A 37 7.95 -2.39 -4.09
C THR A 37 8.35 -3.42 -3.03
N VAL A 38 8.82 -2.99 -1.86
CA VAL A 38 9.15 -3.87 -0.73
C VAL A 38 7.90 -4.62 -0.25
N PHE A 39 6.75 -3.96 -0.16
CA PHE A 39 5.48 -4.63 0.17
C PHE A 39 5.07 -5.66 -0.88
N SER A 40 5.22 -5.36 -2.17
CA SER A 40 4.97 -6.33 -3.24
C SER A 40 5.88 -7.55 -3.13
N PHE A 41 7.17 -7.37 -2.84
CA PHE A 41 8.08 -8.50 -2.58
C PHE A 41 7.68 -9.31 -1.34
N ALA A 42 7.21 -8.67 -0.28
CA ALA A 42 6.73 -9.37 0.90
C ALA A 42 5.54 -10.29 0.57
N ILE A 43 4.60 -9.82 -0.26
CA ILE A 43 3.46 -10.63 -0.74
C ILE A 43 3.96 -11.86 -1.52
N PHE A 44 4.95 -11.70 -2.40
CA PHE A 44 5.54 -12.84 -3.12
C PHE A 44 6.20 -13.86 -2.18
N VAL A 45 6.82 -13.41 -1.10
CA VAL A 45 7.39 -14.30 -0.07
C VAL A 45 6.29 -15.01 0.74
N ASP A 46 5.12 -14.41 0.88
CA ASP A 46 3.98 -15.01 1.56
C ASP A 46 3.26 -16.07 0.72
N VAL A 47 3.32 -16.00 -0.62
CA VAL A 47 2.71 -17.01 -1.51
C VAL A 47 3.16 -18.45 -1.18
N PRO A 48 4.47 -18.78 -1.07
CA PRO A 48 4.91 -20.10 -0.63
C PRO A 48 4.43 -20.51 0.77
N ARG A 49 4.19 -19.55 1.67
CA ARG A 49 3.65 -19.83 3.02
C ARG A 49 2.17 -20.20 2.93
N MET A 50 1.41 -19.49 2.11
CA MET A 50 -0.01 -19.78 1.85
C MET A 50 -0.20 -21.16 1.22
N ILE A 51 0.64 -21.53 0.25
CA ILE A 51 0.64 -22.86 -0.37
C ILE A 51 0.91 -23.94 0.66
N ARG A 52 1.96 -23.78 1.50
CA ARG A 52 2.30 -24.76 2.55
C ARG A 52 1.23 -24.88 3.63
N ALA A 53 0.52 -23.79 3.92
CA ALA A 53 -0.60 -23.78 4.85
C ALA A 53 -1.91 -24.30 4.23
N ASN A 54 -1.87 -24.82 3.00
CA ASN A 54 -3.03 -25.33 2.25
C ASN A 54 -4.21 -24.35 2.23
N GLN A 55 -3.90 -23.05 2.12
CA GLN A 55 -4.91 -22.00 2.11
C GLN A 55 -5.76 -22.10 0.83
N PRO A 56 -7.09 -21.87 0.93
CA PRO A 56 -7.95 -21.92 -0.24
C PRO A 56 -7.57 -20.86 -1.27
N ILE A 57 -7.55 -21.24 -2.54
CA ILE A 57 -7.25 -20.33 -3.66
C ILE A 57 -8.22 -19.14 -3.64
N PHE A 58 -9.52 -19.40 -3.43
CA PHE A 58 -10.54 -18.38 -3.23
C PHE A 58 -10.82 -18.15 -1.74
N GLY A 59 -9.78 -17.71 -1.02
CA GLY A 59 -9.84 -17.42 0.41
C GLY A 59 -9.68 -15.93 0.73
N LEU A 60 -10.07 -15.54 1.94
CA LEU A 60 -9.87 -14.18 2.46
C LEU A 60 -8.40 -13.74 2.34
N TRP A 61 -7.46 -14.62 2.70
CA TRP A 61 -6.03 -14.33 2.65
C TRP A 61 -5.49 -14.12 1.23
N THR A 62 -6.04 -14.85 0.25
CA THR A 62 -5.74 -14.64 -1.16
C THR A 62 -6.32 -13.32 -1.65
N ALA A 63 -7.56 -12.99 -1.27
CA ALA A 63 -8.15 -11.69 -1.59
C ALA A 63 -7.32 -10.54 -0.99
N VAL A 64 -6.93 -10.64 0.28
CA VAL A 64 -6.05 -9.68 0.97
C VAL A 64 -4.73 -9.48 0.22
N ALA A 65 -4.07 -10.57 -0.18
CA ALA A 65 -2.83 -10.50 -0.94
C ALA A 65 -3.01 -9.81 -2.32
N VAL A 66 -4.11 -10.13 -3.02
CA VAL A 66 -4.43 -9.55 -4.34
C VAL A 66 -4.74 -8.05 -4.21
N PHE A 67 -5.58 -7.64 -3.26
CA PHE A 67 -5.92 -6.24 -3.06
C PHE A 67 -4.72 -5.41 -2.61
N ASN A 68 -3.87 -5.94 -1.73
CA ASN A 68 -2.61 -5.28 -1.37
C ASN A 68 -1.68 -5.14 -2.57
N MET A 69 -1.52 -6.18 -3.38
CA MET A 69 -0.69 -6.12 -4.58
C MET A 69 -1.22 -5.08 -5.58
N ALA A 70 -2.53 -5.08 -5.82
CA ALA A 70 -3.18 -4.10 -6.69
C ALA A 70 -2.97 -2.67 -6.17
N GLY A 71 -3.18 -2.43 -4.88
CA GLY A 71 -2.94 -1.14 -4.23
C GLY A 71 -1.49 -0.68 -4.38
N ASN A 72 -0.51 -1.56 -4.13
CA ASN A 72 0.91 -1.25 -4.31
C ASN A 72 1.25 -0.89 -5.76
N ILE A 73 0.71 -1.61 -6.75
CA ILE A 73 0.93 -1.32 -8.17
C ILE A 73 0.35 0.05 -8.52
N LEU A 74 -0.88 0.34 -8.09
CA LEU A 74 -1.51 1.65 -8.31
C LEU A 74 -0.67 2.77 -7.67
N PHE A 75 -0.22 2.59 -6.43
CA PHE A 75 0.66 3.55 -5.77
C PHE A 75 1.99 3.77 -6.49
N ILE A 76 2.60 2.74 -7.06
CA ILE A 76 3.83 2.86 -7.86
C ILE A 76 3.55 3.70 -9.11
N VAL A 77 2.48 3.38 -9.85
CA VAL A 77 2.11 4.11 -11.07
C VAL A 77 1.76 5.56 -10.76
N GLY A 78 0.93 5.81 -9.75
CA GLY A 78 0.57 7.15 -9.32
C GLY A 78 1.80 7.97 -8.93
N SER A 79 2.71 7.39 -8.14
CA SER A 79 3.94 8.08 -7.71
C SER A 79 4.88 8.38 -8.86
N TYR A 80 4.90 7.53 -9.89
CA TYR A 80 5.69 7.78 -11.08
C TYR A 80 5.18 9.01 -11.85
N TYR A 81 3.87 9.18 -12.00
CA TYR A 81 3.27 10.36 -12.62
C TYR A 81 3.37 11.62 -11.76
N PHE A 82 3.58 11.48 -10.45
CA PHE A 82 3.94 12.58 -9.57
C PHE A 82 5.42 13.00 -9.68
N LEU A 83 6.24 12.39 -10.53
CA LEU A 83 7.61 12.85 -10.70
C LEU A 83 7.66 14.24 -11.37
N PRO A 84 8.65 15.08 -10.99
CA PRO A 84 8.82 16.44 -11.54
C PRO A 84 8.75 16.55 -13.06
N LYS A 85 9.27 15.54 -13.77
CA LYS A 85 9.27 15.48 -15.24
C LYS A 85 7.87 15.44 -15.89
N PHE A 86 6.83 15.16 -15.12
CA PHE A 86 5.44 15.11 -15.59
C PHE A 86 4.59 16.29 -15.10
N LEU A 87 4.97 16.90 -13.97
CA LEU A 87 4.20 17.99 -13.34
C LEU A 87 4.80 19.37 -13.57
N PHE A 88 6.10 19.47 -13.85
CA PHE A 88 6.78 20.73 -14.16
C PHE A 88 7.19 20.74 -15.64
N VAL A 89 6.19 20.62 -16.51
CA VAL A 89 6.33 20.72 -17.97
C VAL A 89 5.80 22.08 -18.44
N GLU A 90 6.24 22.54 -19.62
CA GLU A 90 5.81 23.83 -20.18
C GLU A 90 4.32 23.85 -20.54
N ASP A 91 3.78 22.70 -20.94
CA ASP A 91 2.37 22.51 -21.24
C ASP A 91 1.55 22.39 -19.93
N VAL A 92 0.89 23.48 -19.57
CA VAL A 92 0.10 23.60 -18.34
C VAL A 92 -1.08 22.62 -18.32
N ASP A 93 -1.70 22.34 -19.47
CA ASP A 93 -2.83 21.43 -19.56
C ASP A 93 -2.35 19.98 -19.34
N ALA A 94 -1.23 19.60 -19.97
CA ALA A 94 -0.62 18.29 -19.74
C ALA A 94 -0.16 18.08 -18.29
N ALA A 95 0.38 19.12 -17.64
CA ALA A 95 0.73 19.08 -16.22
C ALA A 95 -0.50 18.86 -15.33
N ALA A 96 -1.60 19.56 -15.60
CA ALA A 96 -2.86 19.42 -14.88
C ALA A 96 -3.46 18.02 -15.06
N ASP A 97 -3.48 17.50 -16.28
CA ASP A 97 -3.98 16.16 -16.59
C ASP A 97 -3.17 15.06 -15.88
N ASN A 98 -1.83 15.17 -15.89
CA ASN A 98 -0.96 14.24 -15.17
C ASN A 98 -1.22 14.26 -13.66
N LEU A 99 -1.44 15.43 -13.07
CA LEU A 99 -1.75 15.59 -11.65
C LEU A 99 -3.11 14.98 -11.29
N VAL A 100 -4.14 15.20 -12.11
CA VAL A 100 -5.47 14.61 -11.91
C VAL A 100 -5.39 13.09 -12.04
N TYR A 101 -4.70 12.59 -13.07
CA TYR A 101 -4.50 11.17 -13.29
C TYR A 101 -3.78 10.49 -12.12
N SER A 102 -2.65 11.06 -11.68
CA SER A 102 -1.87 10.53 -10.57
C SER A 102 -2.67 10.51 -9.26
N THR A 103 -3.42 11.58 -8.98
CA THR A 103 -4.27 11.70 -7.80
C THR A 103 -5.38 10.65 -7.81
N ASN A 104 -6.07 10.47 -8.93
CA ASN A 104 -7.12 9.46 -9.07
C ASN A 104 -6.58 8.04 -8.84
N ILE A 105 -5.41 7.73 -9.38
CA ILE A 105 -4.75 6.44 -9.14
C ILE A 105 -4.41 6.26 -7.67
N PHE A 106 -3.94 7.29 -6.98
CA PHE A 106 -3.68 7.24 -5.55
C PHE A 106 -4.94 7.00 -4.71
N VAL A 107 -6.07 7.62 -5.10
CA VAL A 107 -7.36 7.40 -4.43
C VAL A 107 -7.82 5.95 -4.59
N VAL A 108 -7.79 5.42 -5.82
CA VAL A 108 -8.16 4.01 -6.08
C VAL A 108 -7.18 3.05 -5.40
N GLY A 109 -5.87 3.37 -5.43
CA GLY A 109 -4.83 2.65 -4.70
C GLY A 109 -5.10 2.59 -3.20
N SER A 110 -5.52 3.70 -2.60
CA SER A 110 -5.86 3.76 -1.17
C SER A 110 -7.08 2.92 -0.83
N ILE A 111 -8.14 2.99 -1.64
CA ILE A 111 -9.36 2.19 -1.45
C ILE A 111 -9.05 0.69 -1.56
N THR A 112 -8.21 0.29 -2.51
CA THR A 112 -7.83 -1.12 -2.68
C THR A 112 -6.90 -1.59 -1.57
N PHE A 113 -5.91 -0.77 -1.19
CA PHE A 113 -4.92 -1.09 -0.16
C PHE A 113 -5.53 -1.20 1.25
N ILE A 114 -6.51 -0.36 1.61
CA ILE A 114 -7.08 -0.36 2.97
C ILE A 114 -7.93 -1.61 3.29
N ILE A 115 -8.43 -2.32 2.27
CA ILE A 115 -9.25 -3.53 2.46
C ILE A 115 -8.47 -4.60 3.23
N ALA A 116 -7.19 -4.76 2.93
CA ALA A 116 -6.33 -5.78 3.53
C ALA A 116 -6.14 -5.62 5.04
N PRO A 117 -5.65 -4.47 5.57
CA PRO A 117 -5.52 -4.28 7.01
C PRO A 117 -6.87 -4.31 7.74
N LEU A 118 -7.97 -3.87 7.10
CA LEU A 118 -9.31 -3.98 7.69
C LEU A 118 -9.76 -5.45 7.82
N ALA A 119 -9.53 -6.28 6.80
CA ALA A 119 -9.82 -7.71 6.86
C ALA A 119 -8.98 -8.41 7.93
N GLN A 120 -7.69 -8.08 8.02
CA GLN A 120 -6.79 -8.60 9.05
C GLN A 120 -7.25 -8.21 10.47
N LEU A 121 -7.62 -6.94 10.65
CA LEU A 121 -8.12 -6.45 11.93
C LEU A 121 -9.43 -7.13 12.32
N ALA A 122 -10.35 -7.34 11.38
CA ALA A 122 -11.61 -8.01 11.63
C ALA A 122 -11.41 -9.46 12.09
N VAL A 123 -10.48 -10.20 11.46
CA VAL A 123 -10.13 -11.56 11.89
C VAL A 123 -9.53 -11.55 13.29
N LEU A 124 -8.58 -10.65 13.56
CA LEU A 124 -7.94 -10.55 14.87
C LEU A 124 -8.95 -10.25 15.98
N VAL A 125 -9.89 -9.32 15.75
CA VAL A 125 -10.95 -9.00 16.70
C VAL A 125 -11.87 -10.19 16.91
N HIS A 126 -12.24 -10.90 15.85
CA HIS A 126 -13.08 -12.10 15.96
C HIS A 126 -12.39 -13.20 16.80
N GLU A 127 -11.11 -13.46 16.54
CA GLU A 127 -10.32 -14.44 17.29
C GLU A 127 -10.17 -14.06 18.77
N TYR A 128 -9.95 -12.77 19.06
CA TYR A 128 -9.90 -12.25 20.43
C TYR A 128 -11.23 -12.46 21.16
N VAL A 129 -12.36 -12.10 20.54
CA VAL A 129 -13.69 -12.23 21.14
C VAL A 129 -14.03 -13.70 21.42
N VAL A 130 -13.76 -14.60 20.48
CA VAL A 130 -14.00 -16.04 20.65
C VAL A 130 -13.12 -16.61 21.77
N SER A 131 -11.85 -16.22 21.83
CA SER A 131 -10.91 -16.69 22.85
C SER A 131 -11.29 -16.20 24.25
N ALA A 132 -11.70 -14.95 24.37
CA ALA A 132 -12.20 -14.36 25.61
C ALA A 132 -13.48 -15.06 26.09
N ALA A 133 -14.42 -15.32 25.18
CA ALA A 133 -15.66 -16.06 25.49
C ALA A 133 -15.39 -17.51 25.93
N ALA A 134 -14.29 -18.12 25.45
CA ALA A 134 -13.87 -19.46 25.84
C ALA A 134 -13.05 -19.53 27.14
N GLY A 135 -12.81 -18.40 27.81
CA GLY A 135 -12.03 -18.34 29.06
C GLY A 135 -10.55 -18.67 28.89
N LYS A 136 -10.02 -18.61 27.66
CA LYS A 136 -8.59 -18.84 27.40
C LYS A 136 -7.83 -17.53 27.62
N VAL A 137 -6.67 -17.60 28.29
CA VAL A 137 -5.75 -16.46 28.36
C VAL A 137 -5.24 -16.17 26.95
N VAL A 138 -5.50 -14.96 26.46
CA VAL A 138 -4.99 -14.47 25.18
C VAL A 138 -3.63 -13.85 25.46
N GLU A 139 -2.55 -14.51 25.09
CA GLU A 139 -1.23 -13.88 25.04
C GLU A 139 -1.14 -13.03 23.78
N LEU A 140 -1.01 -11.71 23.96
CA LEU A 140 -0.79 -10.72 22.91
C LEU A 140 0.68 -10.66 22.51
#